data_AF-A0A6H0V2J6-F1
#
_entry.id   AF-A0A6H0V2J6-F1
#
_cell.length_a   1.000
_cell.length_b   1.000
_cell.length_c   1.000
_cell.angle_alpha   90.00
_cell.angle_beta   90.00
_cell.angle_gamma   90.00
#
_symmetry.space_group_name_H-M   'P 1'
#
loop_
_entity.id
_entity.type
_entity.pdbx_description
1 polymer ?
#
loop_
_entity_poly.entity_id
_entity_poly.type
_entity_poly.pdbx_seq_one_letter_code
_entity_poly.pdbx_strand_id
1 'polypeptide(L)'
;MNLGLDNTVIWIILGVFLALLIGFFIYSFIKEKIQRKKIKEAAELLKNEGEVFHREIVIKINQLIRLNQEQLDNFEVSIGKYKMSDITLSAHNILKNYAASDSFKTYITNEPKYKDFLINYVALKDNKSNLWANKQANEIKYFEKAFKNLPEHYALEVREMDKIISDINKEYEDEISQRIKSTK
;
A
#
# COMPACT_ATOMS: atom_id res chain seq x y z
N MET A 1 55.37 51.09 -6.62
CA MET A 1 55.63 49.69 -6.28
C MET A 1 54.83 48.84 -7.27
N ASN A 2 55.40 48.59 -8.44
CA ASN A 2 54.73 47.83 -9.50
C ASN A 2 54.88 46.35 -9.15
N LEU A 3 53.84 45.75 -8.57
CA LEU A 3 53.74 44.30 -8.43
C LEU A 3 53.39 43.72 -9.81
N GLY A 4 54.35 43.80 -10.74
CA GLY A 4 54.31 42.99 -11.95
C GLY A 4 54.56 41.56 -11.55
N LEU A 5 53.51 40.81 -11.25
CA LEU A 5 53.60 39.36 -11.17
C LEU A 5 54.23 38.87 -12.48
N ASP A 6 55.37 38.19 -12.40
CA ASP A 6 55.99 37.55 -13.55
C ASP A 6 54.93 36.72 -14.28
N ASN A 7 54.88 36.83 -15.61
CA ASN A 7 53.88 36.17 -16.44
C ASN A 7 53.73 34.67 -16.08
N THR A 8 54.85 34.03 -15.73
CA THR A 8 54.94 32.66 -15.23
C THR A 8 54.06 32.39 -14.00
N VAL A 9 54.00 33.29 -13.02
CA VAL A 9 53.20 33.13 -11.79
C VAL A 9 51.71 33.18 -12.10
N ILE A 10 51.29 34.04 -13.03
CA ILE A 10 49.88 34.15 -13.47
C ILE A 10 49.42 32.84 -14.13
N TRP A 11 50.24 32.26 -15.01
CA TRP A 11 49.93 30.97 -15.65
C TRP A 11 49.85 29.81 -14.65
N ILE A 12 50.69 29.80 -13.61
CA ILE A 12 50.64 28.79 -12.55
C ILE A 12 49.31 28.89 -11.78
N ILE A 13 48.90 30.09 -11.36
CA ILE A 13 47.63 30.31 -10.64
C ILE A 13 46.45 29.88 -11.51
N LEU A 14 46.46 30.24 -12.79
CA LEU A 14 45.41 29.84 -13.74
C LEU A 14 45.34 28.31 -13.90
N GLY A 15 46.48 27.64 -13.99
CA GLY A 15 46.57 26.18 -14.09
C GLY A 15 46.00 25.47 -12.87
N VAL A 16 46.31 25.97 -11.65
CA VAL A 16 45.74 25.44 -10.40
C VAL A 16 44.23 25.65 -10.35
N PHE A 17 43.76 26.84 -10.76
CA PHE A 17 42.33 27.14 -10.78
C PHE A 17 41.57 26.23 -11.76
N LEU A 18 42.15 25.98 -12.94
CA LEU A 18 41.59 25.06 -13.93
C LEU A 18 41.57 23.62 -13.41
N ALA A 19 42.63 23.17 -12.74
CA ALA A 19 42.68 21.84 -12.13
C ALA A 19 41.62 21.65 -11.04
N LEU A 20 41.39 22.68 -10.20
CA LEU A 20 40.32 22.66 -9.19
C LEU A 20 38.93 22.59 -9.82
N LEU A 21 38.68 23.34 -10.90
CA LEU A 21 37.41 23.27 -11.62
C LEU A 21 37.19 21.88 -12.23
N ILE A 22 38.18 21.32 -12.89
CA ILE A 22 38.11 19.96 -13.46
C ILE A 22 37.83 18.94 -12.35
N GLY A 23 38.54 19.03 -11.22
CA GLY A 23 38.31 18.18 -10.06
C GLY A 23 36.88 18.28 -9.51
N PHE A 24 36.34 19.49 -9.41
CA PHE A 24 34.97 19.74 -8.96
C PHE A 24 33.93 19.14 -9.91
N PHE A 25 34.11 19.29 -11.24
CA PHE A 25 33.20 18.71 -12.22
C PHE A 25 33.22 17.17 -12.20
N ILE A 26 34.41 16.55 -12.12
CA ILE A 26 34.54 15.10 -12.01
C ILE A 26 33.85 14.59 -10.74
N TYR A 27 34.11 15.23 -9.59
CA TYR A 27 33.47 14.87 -8.33
C TYR A 27 31.93 14.99 -8.41
N SER A 28 31.43 16.09 -8.95
CA SER A 28 29.99 16.34 -9.07
C SER A 28 29.31 15.30 -9.95
N PHE A 29 29.92 14.96 -11.09
CA PHE A 29 29.40 13.93 -12.00
C PHE A 29 29.36 12.54 -11.34
N ILE A 30 30.41 12.15 -10.62
CA ILE A 30 30.44 10.86 -9.89
C ILE A 30 29.37 10.84 -8.79
N LYS A 31 29.28 11.92 -7.99
CA LYS A 31 28.29 12.04 -6.92
C LYS A 31 26.86 11.94 -7.46
N GLU A 32 26.58 12.64 -8.55
CA GLU A 32 25.27 12.61 -9.21
C GLU A 32 24.93 11.21 -9.72
N LYS A 33 25.88 10.50 -10.34
CA LYS A 33 25.68 9.13 -10.81
C LYS A 33 25.34 8.17 -9.66
N ILE A 34 26.03 8.29 -8.52
CA ILE A 34 25.75 7.48 -7.32
C ILE A 34 24.37 7.82 -6.75
N GLN A 35 24.02 9.11 -6.64
CA GLN A 35 22.72 9.53 -6.14
C GLN A 35 21.57 9.04 -7.02
N ARG A 36 21.70 9.17 -8.35
CA ARG A 36 20.73 8.65 -9.31
C ARG A 36 20.54 7.13 -9.19
N LYS A 37 21.62 6.37 -8.96
CA LYS A 37 21.54 4.92 -8.72
C LYS A 37 20.76 4.60 -7.45
N LYS A 38 21.08 5.27 -6.32
CA LYS A 38 20.37 5.07 -5.04
C LYS A 38 18.88 5.41 -5.14
N ILE A 39 18.52 6.49 -5.83
CA ILE A 39 17.12 6.88 -6.05
C ILE A 39 16.39 5.81 -6.86
N LYS A 40 17.03 5.27 -7.91
CA LYS A 40 16.44 4.19 -8.71
C LYS A 40 16.23 2.92 -7.89
N GLU A 41 17.22 2.50 -7.13
CA GLU A 41 17.13 1.32 -6.26
C GLU A 41 16.03 1.49 -5.19
N ALA A 42 15.95 2.66 -4.57
CA ALA A 42 14.89 2.98 -3.61
C ALA A 42 13.50 2.98 -4.27
N ALA A 43 13.37 3.53 -5.47
CA ALA A 43 12.11 3.51 -6.22
C ALA A 43 11.69 2.09 -6.64
N GLU A 44 12.65 1.24 -7.00
CA GLU A 44 12.39 -0.16 -7.34
C GLU A 44 11.98 -0.97 -6.10
N LEU A 45 12.65 -0.77 -4.96
CA LEU A 45 12.26 -1.37 -3.70
C LEU A 45 10.84 -0.95 -3.30
N LEU A 46 10.55 0.37 -3.34
CA LEU A 46 9.22 0.90 -3.04
C LEU A 46 8.14 0.31 -3.96
N LYS A 47 8.46 0.14 -5.24
CA LYS A 47 7.56 -0.49 -6.21
C LYS A 47 7.28 -1.95 -5.84
N ASN A 48 8.31 -2.71 -5.48
CA ASN A 48 8.19 -4.12 -5.10
C ASN A 48 7.37 -4.27 -3.81
N GLU A 49 7.67 -3.48 -2.79
CA GLU A 49 6.90 -3.43 -1.54
C GLU A 49 5.45 -3.05 -1.79
N GLY A 50 5.20 -2.07 -2.65
CA GLY A 50 3.84 -1.68 -3.03
C GLY A 50 3.08 -2.78 -3.78
N GLU A 51 3.76 -3.58 -4.61
CA GLU A 51 3.16 -4.75 -5.25
C GLU A 51 2.82 -5.86 -4.26
N VAL A 52 3.71 -6.15 -3.31
CA VAL A 52 3.45 -7.10 -2.21
C VAL A 52 2.24 -6.62 -1.39
N PHE A 53 2.26 -5.38 -0.92
CA PHE A 53 1.15 -4.81 -0.15
C PHE A 53 -0.17 -4.83 -0.92
N HIS A 54 -0.16 -4.49 -2.22
CA HIS A 54 -1.35 -4.57 -3.06
C HIS A 54 -1.92 -6.01 -3.12
N ARG A 55 -1.06 -7.03 -3.21
CA ARG A 55 -1.52 -8.43 -3.19
C ARG A 55 -2.11 -8.79 -1.83
N GLU A 56 -1.44 -8.45 -0.74
CA GLU A 56 -1.94 -8.70 0.62
C GLU A 56 -3.31 -8.06 0.85
N ILE A 57 -3.48 -6.79 0.46
CA ILE A 57 -4.74 -6.09 0.68
C ILE A 57 -5.87 -6.66 -0.18
N VAL A 58 -5.59 -7.14 -1.40
CA VAL A 58 -6.56 -7.87 -2.23
C VAL A 58 -7.03 -9.14 -1.53
N ILE A 59 -6.10 -9.93 -0.95
CA ILE A 59 -6.44 -11.14 -0.17
C ILE A 59 -7.32 -10.77 1.02
N LYS A 60 -6.93 -9.77 1.80
CA LYS A 60 -7.67 -9.31 2.99
C LYS A 60 -9.09 -8.85 2.64
N ILE A 61 -9.24 -8.04 1.59
CA ILE A 61 -10.55 -7.55 1.16
C ILE A 61 -11.43 -8.71 0.67
N ASN A 62 -10.90 -9.61 -0.15
CA ASN A 62 -11.65 -10.74 -0.66
C ASN A 62 -12.12 -11.66 0.49
N GLN A 63 -11.26 -11.90 1.48
CA GLN A 63 -11.61 -12.67 2.66
C GLN A 63 -12.64 -11.96 3.55
N LEU A 64 -12.50 -10.64 3.73
CA LEU A 64 -13.48 -9.82 4.46
C LEU A 64 -14.87 -9.87 3.81
N ILE A 65 -14.95 -9.77 2.48
CA ILE A 65 -16.20 -9.90 1.73
C ILE A 65 -16.85 -11.26 2.03
N ARG A 66 -16.06 -12.34 1.98
CA ARG A 66 -16.54 -13.71 2.26
C ARG A 66 -17.06 -13.86 3.69
N LEU A 67 -16.28 -13.45 4.69
CA LEU A 67 -16.67 -13.53 6.10
C LEU A 67 -17.94 -12.73 6.37
N ASN A 68 -18.00 -11.51 5.84
CA ASN A 68 -19.17 -10.66 6.02
C ASN A 68 -20.42 -11.27 5.39
N GLN A 69 -20.31 -11.84 4.18
CA GLN A 69 -21.42 -12.53 3.53
C GLN A 69 -21.87 -13.77 4.34
N GLU A 70 -20.92 -14.57 4.85
CA GLU A 70 -21.23 -15.72 5.70
C GLU A 70 -21.99 -15.32 6.98
N GLN A 71 -21.61 -14.21 7.62
CA GLN A 71 -22.35 -13.71 8.78
C GLN A 71 -23.75 -13.17 8.41
N LEU A 72 -23.90 -12.57 7.23
CA LEU A 72 -25.20 -12.08 6.74
C LEU A 72 -26.13 -13.24 6.38
N ASP A 73 -25.61 -14.30 5.77
CA ASP A 73 -26.38 -15.49 5.40
C ASP A 73 -26.88 -16.26 6.64
N ASN A 74 -26.10 -16.24 7.71
CA ASN A 74 -26.45 -16.85 9.00
C ASN A 74 -27.17 -15.87 9.96
N PHE A 75 -27.52 -14.66 9.52
CA PHE A 75 -28.15 -13.66 10.37
C PHE A 75 -29.62 -13.99 10.62
N GLU A 76 -29.95 -14.34 11.87
CA GLU A 76 -31.33 -14.48 12.34
C GLU A 76 -31.76 -13.29 13.21
N VAL A 77 -32.89 -12.67 12.85
CA VAL A 77 -33.44 -11.53 13.60
C VAL A 77 -33.83 -11.96 15.02
N SER A 78 -33.38 -11.21 16.02
CA SER A 78 -33.72 -11.38 17.45
C SER A 78 -33.23 -12.67 18.13
N ILE A 79 -32.62 -13.59 17.40
CA ILE A 79 -32.05 -14.86 17.91
C ILE A 79 -30.54 -14.92 17.67
N GLY A 80 -30.07 -14.33 16.57
CA GLY A 80 -28.67 -14.39 16.14
C GLY A 80 -27.69 -13.81 17.16
N LYS A 81 -26.47 -14.36 17.15
CA LYS A 81 -25.35 -13.96 18.01
C LYS A 81 -24.96 -12.48 17.82
N TYR A 82 -25.14 -11.97 16.61
CA TYR A 82 -24.69 -10.64 16.17
C TYR A 82 -25.87 -9.80 15.68
N LYS A 83 -25.91 -8.50 16.01
CA LYS A 83 -26.86 -7.59 15.36
C LYS A 83 -26.39 -7.28 13.95
N MET A 84 -27.32 -6.98 13.05
CA MET A 84 -27.01 -6.53 11.68
C MET A 84 -26.06 -5.31 11.66
N SER A 85 -26.23 -4.40 12.63
CA SER A 85 -25.34 -3.25 12.80
C SER A 85 -23.91 -3.65 13.16
N ASP A 86 -23.73 -4.75 13.88
CA ASP A 86 -22.40 -5.20 14.30
C ASP A 86 -21.65 -5.72 13.07
N ILE A 87 -22.27 -6.60 12.29
CA ILE A 87 -21.74 -7.14 11.03
C ILE A 87 -21.36 -5.99 10.08
N THR A 88 -22.31 -5.09 9.82
CA THR A 88 -22.10 -4.01 8.85
C THR A 88 -21.05 -2.99 9.27
N LEU A 89 -20.98 -2.66 10.56
CA LEU A 89 -20.01 -1.68 11.05
C LEU A 89 -18.62 -2.27 11.24
N SER A 90 -18.49 -3.56 11.56
CA SER A 90 -17.19 -4.22 11.64
C SER A 90 -16.48 -4.25 10.28
N ALA A 91 -17.18 -4.63 9.21
CA ALA A 91 -16.60 -4.57 7.87
C ALA A 91 -16.22 -3.14 7.45
N HIS A 92 -17.07 -2.14 7.79
CA HIS A 92 -16.77 -0.74 7.53
C HIS A 92 -15.53 -0.26 8.29
N ASN A 93 -15.39 -0.61 9.57
CA ASN A 93 -14.27 -0.19 10.40
C ASN A 93 -12.95 -0.80 9.94
N ILE A 94 -12.94 -2.07 9.56
CA ILE A 94 -11.73 -2.73 9.01
C ILE A 94 -11.27 -2.03 7.73
N LEU A 95 -12.19 -1.80 6.78
CA LEU A 95 -11.86 -1.04 5.57
C LEU A 95 -11.39 0.38 5.91
N LYS A 96 -12.03 1.07 6.86
CA LYS A 96 -11.58 2.39 7.30
C LYS A 96 -10.16 2.37 7.88
N ASN A 97 -9.83 1.36 8.69
CA ASN A 97 -8.52 1.21 9.30
C ASN A 97 -7.43 0.92 8.26
N TYR A 98 -7.73 0.09 7.27
CA TYR A 98 -6.84 -0.15 6.14
C TYR A 98 -6.53 1.15 5.38
N ALA A 99 -7.55 1.93 5.03
CA ALA A 99 -7.38 3.22 4.34
C ALA A 99 -6.58 4.24 5.18
N ALA A 100 -6.67 4.15 6.51
CA ALA A 100 -5.96 5.04 7.43
C ALA A 100 -4.48 4.64 7.62
N SER A 101 -4.11 3.39 7.33
CA SER A 101 -2.75 2.89 7.50
C SER A 101 -1.74 3.62 6.61
N ASP A 102 -0.53 3.82 7.13
CA ASP A 102 0.54 4.50 6.40
C ASP A 102 0.95 3.70 5.16
N SER A 103 0.94 2.37 5.23
CA SER A 103 1.20 1.49 4.08
C SER A 103 0.18 1.71 2.96
N PHE A 104 -1.11 1.81 3.28
CA PHE A 104 -2.13 2.05 2.24
C PHE A 104 -1.97 3.42 1.59
N LYS A 105 -1.70 4.46 2.39
CA LYS A 105 -1.45 5.81 1.87
C LYS A 105 -0.19 5.86 1.00
N THR A 106 0.85 5.15 1.40
CA THR A 106 2.15 5.14 0.72
C THR A 106 2.08 4.35 -0.58
N TYR A 107 1.51 3.15 -0.55
CA TYR A 107 1.59 2.20 -1.66
C TYR A 107 0.39 2.22 -2.60
N ILE A 108 -0.78 2.68 -2.13
CA ILE A 108 -2.02 2.60 -2.92
C ILE A 108 -2.50 4.00 -3.31
N THR A 109 -2.74 4.90 -2.35
CA THR A 109 -3.44 6.17 -2.59
C THR A 109 -2.80 7.05 -3.67
N ASN A 110 -1.46 7.11 -3.69
CA ASN A 110 -0.73 8.01 -4.57
C ASN A 110 -0.26 7.35 -5.88
N GLU A 111 -0.58 6.07 -6.08
CA GLU A 111 -0.06 5.28 -7.20
C GLU A 111 -1.10 5.14 -8.32
N PRO A 112 -0.91 5.77 -9.49
CA PRO A 112 -1.91 5.79 -10.56
C PRO A 112 -2.33 4.40 -11.06
N LYS A 113 -1.43 3.41 -10.98
CA LYS A 113 -1.71 2.02 -11.36
C LYS A 113 -2.82 1.36 -10.53
N TYR A 114 -3.09 1.87 -9.32
CA TYR A 114 -4.11 1.34 -8.41
C TYR A 114 -5.40 2.17 -8.40
N LYS A 115 -5.61 3.03 -9.41
CA LYS A 115 -6.83 3.82 -9.53
C LYS A 115 -8.10 2.96 -9.53
N ASP A 116 -8.14 1.89 -10.31
CA ASP A 116 -9.31 1.01 -10.38
C ASP A 116 -9.52 0.27 -9.07
N PHE A 117 -8.44 -0.16 -8.42
CA PHE A 117 -8.49 -0.75 -7.07
C PHE A 117 -9.14 0.23 -6.09
N LEU A 118 -8.70 1.49 -6.07
CA LEU A 118 -9.21 2.53 -5.18
C LEU A 118 -10.69 2.83 -5.40
N ILE A 119 -11.14 2.89 -6.66
CA ILE A 119 -12.55 3.13 -6.99
C ILE A 119 -13.43 2.02 -6.40
N ASN A 120 -13.08 0.75 -6.66
CA ASN A 120 -13.85 -0.39 -6.16
C ASN A 120 -13.77 -0.50 -4.62
N TYR A 121 -12.59 -0.22 -4.05
CA TYR A 121 -12.37 -0.22 -2.62
C TYR A 121 -13.21 0.83 -1.89
N VAL A 122 -13.23 2.07 -2.39
CA VAL A 122 -14.00 3.17 -1.80
C VAL A 122 -15.50 2.86 -1.88
N ALA A 123 -15.96 2.30 -3.00
CA ALA A 123 -17.34 1.88 -3.15
C ALA A 123 -17.76 0.82 -2.11
N LEU A 124 -16.91 -0.15 -1.79
CA LEU A 124 -17.19 -1.08 -0.69
C LEU A 124 -17.14 -0.39 0.68
N LYS A 125 -16.13 0.44 0.93
CA LYS A 125 -15.94 1.13 2.23
C LYS A 125 -17.10 2.06 2.58
N ASP A 126 -17.63 2.80 1.60
CA ASP A 126 -18.63 3.85 1.84
C ASP A 126 -20.07 3.32 1.83
N ASN A 127 -20.28 2.09 1.37
CA ASN A 127 -21.60 1.44 1.37
C ASN A 127 -21.69 0.37 2.46
N LYS A 128 -22.88 0.22 3.05
CA LYS A 128 -23.11 -0.81 4.08
C LYS A 128 -22.95 -2.21 3.49
N SER A 129 -22.24 -3.08 4.20
CA SER A 129 -21.89 -4.40 3.69
C SER A 129 -23.07 -5.34 3.44
N ASN A 130 -24.20 -5.12 4.11
CA ASN A 130 -25.46 -5.82 3.84
C ASN A 130 -26.08 -5.49 2.47
N LEU A 131 -25.59 -4.45 1.78
CA LEU A 131 -26.03 -4.09 0.44
C LEU A 131 -25.06 -4.58 -0.63
N TRP A 132 -23.87 -5.07 -0.28
CA TRP A 132 -22.82 -5.33 -1.26
C TRP A 132 -23.23 -6.35 -2.32
N ALA A 133 -23.86 -7.46 -1.93
CA ALA A 133 -24.32 -8.48 -2.86
C ALA A 133 -25.29 -7.95 -3.93
N ASN A 134 -26.10 -6.94 -3.58
CA ASN A 134 -27.14 -6.40 -4.45
C ASN A 134 -26.71 -5.12 -5.19
N LYS A 135 -25.93 -4.25 -4.54
CA LYS A 135 -25.59 -2.90 -5.04
C LYS A 135 -24.12 -2.73 -5.40
N GLN A 136 -23.22 -3.58 -4.88
CA GLN A 136 -21.78 -3.55 -5.16
C GLN A 136 -21.27 -4.87 -5.77
N ALA A 137 -22.12 -5.54 -6.57
CA ALA A 137 -21.77 -6.81 -7.19
C ALA A 137 -20.59 -6.70 -8.18
N ASN A 138 -20.39 -5.52 -8.78
CA ASN A 138 -19.27 -5.29 -9.71
C ASN A 138 -17.95 -5.18 -8.95
N GLU A 139 -17.96 -4.52 -7.81
CA GLU A 139 -16.81 -4.34 -6.92
C GLU A 139 -16.40 -5.67 -6.30
N ILE A 140 -17.37 -6.49 -5.87
CA ILE A 140 -17.11 -7.87 -5.43
C ILE A 140 -16.42 -8.65 -6.56
N LYS A 141 -16.98 -8.64 -7.77
CA LYS A 141 -16.39 -9.32 -8.93
C LYS A 141 -14.99 -8.81 -9.27
N TYR A 142 -14.74 -7.52 -9.08
CA TYR A 142 -13.41 -6.93 -9.24
C TYR A 142 -12.41 -7.59 -8.28
N PHE A 143 -12.73 -7.64 -6.98
CA PHE A 143 -11.84 -8.24 -5.97
C PHE A 143 -11.68 -9.74 -6.14
N GLU A 144 -12.74 -10.46 -6.51
CA GLU A 144 -12.67 -11.89 -6.85
C GLU A 144 -11.73 -12.13 -8.04
N LYS A 145 -11.84 -11.31 -9.10
CA LYS A 145 -10.97 -11.41 -10.27
C LYS A 145 -9.53 -11.03 -9.93
N ALA A 146 -9.33 -9.98 -9.13
CA ALA A 146 -8.01 -9.55 -8.68
C ALA A 146 -7.34 -10.65 -7.86
N PHE A 147 -8.09 -11.31 -6.97
CA PHE A 147 -7.63 -12.45 -6.18
C PHE A 147 -7.28 -13.66 -7.05
N LYS A 148 -8.13 -14.02 -8.02
CA LYS A 148 -7.89 -15.13 -8.95
C LYS A 148 -6.67 -14.91 -9.86
N ASN A 149 -6.36 -13.65 -10.18
CA ASN A 149 -5.25 -13.28 -11.04
C ASN A 149 -3.93 -13.09 -10.27
N LEU A 150 -3.89 -13.38 -8.97
CA LEU A 150 -2.63 -13.38 -8.23
C LEU A 150 -1.68 -14.44 -8.82
N PRO A 151 -0.39 -14.12 -9.03
CA PRO A 151 0.56 -15.04 -9.65
C PRO A 151 0.73 -16.34 -8.84
N GLU A 152 0.76 -17.48 -9.52
CA GLU A 152 0.82 -18.83 -8.91
C GLU A 152 2.19 -19.13 -8.27
N HIS A 153 3.28 -18.51 -8.76
CA HIS A 153 4.66 -18.70 -8.25
C HIS A 153 4.96 -17.94 -6.95
N TYR A 154 3.96 -17.28 -6.38
CA TYR A 154 3.84 -16.92 -4.97
C TYR A 154 3.68 -18.20 -4.10
N ALA A 155 4.11 -19.38 -4.56
CA ALA A 155 3.83 -20.68 -3.94
C ALA A 155 4.63 -20.96 -2.65
N LEU A 156 5.61 -20.12 -2.31
CA LEU A 156 6.18 -20.07 -0.95
C LEU A 156 5.22 -19.40 0.05
N GLU A 157 4.09 -18.89 -0.44
CA GLU A 157 3.18 -17.97 0.25
C GLU A 157 1.81 -18.58 0.49
N VAL A 158 1.62 -19.88 0.30
CA VAL A 158 0.43 -20.56 0.85
C VAL A 158 0.40 -20.40 2.37
N ARG A 159 1.56 -20.50 3.05
CA ARG A 159 1.66 -20.23 4.50
C ARG A 159 1.42 -18.77 4.85
N GLU A 160 1.85 -17.84 3.99
CA GLU A 160 1.63 -16.41 4.22
C GLU A 160 0.19 -16.02 3.92
N MET A 161 -0.44 -16.61 2.91
CA MET A 161 -1.85 -16.43 2.59
C MET A 161 -2.74 -17.04 3.68
N ASP A 162 -2.45 -18.25 4.15
CA ASP A 162 -3.16 -18.86 5.28
C ASP A 162 -3.02 -18.01 6.54
N LYS A 163 -1.82 -17.45 6.78
CA LYS A 163 -1.59 -16.50 7.86
C LYS A 163 -2.40 -15.21 7.67
N ILE A 164 -2.37 -14.60 6.49
CA ILE A 164 -3.15 -13.40 6.18
C ILE A 164 -4.65 -13.67 6.39
N ILE A 165 -5.15 -14.81 5.92
CA ILE A 165 -6.54 -15.26 6.09
C ILE A 165 -6.85 -15.47 7.58
N SER A 166 -5.95 -16.09 8.34
CA SER A 166 -6.09 -16.27 9.78
C SER A 166 -6.11 -14.92 10.51
N ASP A 167 -5.26 -13.99 10.12
CA ASP A 167 -5.14 -12.66 10.70
C ASP A 167 -6.41 -11.83 10.45
N ILE A 168 -6.97 -11.83 9.23
CA ILE A 168 -8.25 -11.14 8.94
C ILE A 168 -9.42 -11.82 9.64
N ASN A 169 -9.47 -13.15 9.73
CA ASN A 169 -10.51 -13.85 10.48
C ASN A 169 -10.51 -13.39 11.94
N LYS A 170 -9.31 -13.33 12.54
CA LYS A 170 -9.14 -12.84 13.90
C LYS A 170 -9.50 -11.36 14.04
N GLU A 171 -9.03 -10.50 13.14
CA GLU A 171 -9.34 -9.07 13.13
C GLU A 171 -10.86 -8.84 13.07
N TYR A 172 -11.55 -9.61 12.22
CA TYR A 172 -13.00 -9.53 12.06
C TYR A 172 -13.76 -9.97 13.33
N GLU A 173 -13.38 -11.11 13.92
CA GLU A 173 -13.97 -11.59 15.17
C GLU A 173 -13.70 -10.64 16.35
N ASP A 174 -12.48 -10.08 16.43
CA ASP A 174 -12.10 -9.10 17.44
C ASP A 174 -12.94 -7.82 17.30
N GLU A 175 -13.08 -7.30 16.08
CA GLU A 175 -13.88 -6.10 15.81
C GLU A 175 -15.36 -6.31 16.16
N ILE A 176 -15.97 -7.42 15.71
CA ILE A 176 -17.37 -7.75 16.08
C ILE A 176 -17.51 -7.91 17.60
N SER A 177 -16.58 -8.60 18.25
CA SER A 177 -16.63 -8.84 19.70
C SER A 177 -16.53 -7.54 20.51
N GLN A 178 -15.68 -6.60 20.09
CA GLN A 178 -15.57 -5.28 20.72
C GLN A 178 -16.86 -4.49 20.58
N ARG A 179 -17.52 -4.55 19.41
CA ARG A 179 -18.80 -3.87 19.16
C ARG A 179 -19.90 -4.37 20.09
N ILE A 180 -19.97 -5.69 20.30
CA ILE A 180 -20.93 -6.29 21.24
C ILE A 180 -20.69 -5.78 22.67
N LYS A 181 -19.43 -5.72 23.12
CA LYS A 181 -19.08 -5.20 24.45
C LYS A 181 -19.43 -3.72 24.59
N SER A 182 -19.26 -2.92 23.55
CA SER A 182 -19.56 -1.48 23.58
C SER A 182 -21.05 -1.13 23.59
N THR A 183 -21.92 -2.08 23.23
CA THR A 183 -23.38 -1.89 23.12
C THR A 183 -24.14 -2.49 24.32
N LYS A 184 -23.44 -3.18 25.24
CA LYS A 184 -23.96 -3.67 26.51
C LYS A 184 -23.67 -2.68 27.62
#